data_AF-A0A1M5SHU2-F1
#
_entry.id   AF-A0A1M5SHU2-F1
#
_cell.length_a   1.000
_cell.length_b   1.000
_cell.length_c   1.000
_cell.angle_alpha   90.00
_cell.angle_beta   90.00
_cell.angle_gamma   90.00
#
_symmetry.space_group_name_H-M   'P 1'
#
loop_
_entity.id
_entity.type
_entity.pdbx_description
1 polymer ?
#
loop_
_entity_poly.entity_id
_entity_poly.type
_entity_poly.pdbx_seq_one_letter_code
_entity_poly.pdbx_strand_id
1 'polypeptide(L)'
;MIKVLIPQALLENLREFLYNHQNVAFDFYNSNFVEKLKEENWDIIFFENPEVSFPGKIVVNTIKELELAVTMFEERLKYEAIKKKYDMLFSFPELQGPEIRKFLELVIEKNKFAKEIVLQYENGIIIEEYYKFFSHTLPFTKIKFSKKHGIKIPPLRKRKNDIPYILDKILSSIYAKHRNLIKRIPDENEIDLLKEYNWPGNTKELITIAYNYASTGLIKIPNKNNTNFNGIDLPKLISHLTKQVEKRYIKLALKNSKSRKEACKLLNMNYKTLSHKIKLYRLDEK
;
A
#
# COMPACT_ATOMS: atom_id res chain seq x y z
N MET A 1 20.59 20.04 -2.34
CA MET A 1 21.25 21.05 -1.49
C MET A 1 20.42 22.30 -1.66
N ILE A 2 19.96 22.91 -0.56
CA ILE A 2 19.05 24.07 -0.61
C ILE A 2 19.83 25.26 -1.16
N LYS A 3 19.29 25.99 -2.12
CA LYS A 3 19.95 27.16 -2.71
C LYS A 3 19.28 28.46 -2.27
N VAL A 4 20.07 29.36 -1.70
CA VAL A 4 19.58 30.59 -1.08
C VAL A 4 20.33 31.79 -1.62
N LEU A 5 19.59 32.76 -2.16
CA LEU A 5 20.13 34.00 -2.71
C LEU A 5 19.89 35.16 -1.74
N ILE A 6 20.95 35.87 -1.35
CA ILE A 6 20.90 36.92 -0.32
C ILE A 6 21.58 38.21 -0.81
N PRO A 7 21.10 39.41 -0.46
CA PRO A 7 21.87 40.64 -0.66
C PRO A 7 23.23 40.57 0.05
N GLN A 8 24.31 40.93 -0.64
CA GLN A 8 25.66 40.98 -0.05
C GLN A 8 25.73 41.87 1.20
N ALA A 9 24.90 42.92 1.25
CA ALA A 9 24.83 43.85 2.38
C ALA A 9 24.48 43.17 3.72
N LEU A 10 23.82 42.00 3.69
CA LEU A 10 23.43 41.25 4.88
C LEU A 10 24.48 40.23 5.33
N LEU A 11 25.59 40.09 4.58
CA LEU A 11 26.60 39.06 4.83
C LEU A 11 27.15 39.12 6.26
N GLU A 12 27.52 40.32 6.74
CA GLU A 12 28.07 40.50 8.09
C GLU A 12 27.08 40.06 9.18
N ASN A 13 25.81 40.44 9.03
CA ASN A 13 24.76 40.11 10.00
C ASN A 13 24.44 38.61 10.03
N LEU A 14 24.71 37.89 8.94
CA LEU A 14 24.36 36.49 8.78
C LEU A 14 25.57 35.55 8.94
N ARG A 15 26.78 36.04 9.22
CA ARG A 15 27.99 35.19 9.28
C ARG A 15 27.84 33.93 10.13
N GLU A 16 27.34 34.08 11.35
CA GLU A 16 27.14 32.95 12.26
C GLU A 16 26.05 31.99 11.75
N PHE A 17 24.95 32.54 11.23
CA PHE A 17 23.88 31.76 10.62
C PHE A 17 24.39 30.93 9.43
N LEU A 18 25.09 31.55 8.49
CA LEU A 18 25.66 30.90 7.30
C LEU A 18 26.63 29.78 7.71
N TYR A 19 27.45 30.02 8.74
CA TYR A 19 28.39 29.03 9.26
C TYR A 19 27.68 27.80 9.86
N ASN A 20 26.54 28.00 10.53
CA ASN A 20 25.76 26.93 11.15
C ASN A 20 24.96 26.08 10.13
N HIS A 21 24.72 26.60 8.93
CA HIS A 21 23.92 25.95 7.88
C HIS A 21 24.75 25.46 6.70
N GLN A 22 25.79 24.65 6.96
CA GLN A 22 26.74 24.17 5.93
C GLN A 22 26.13 23.28 4.82
N ASN A 23 24.90 22.78 5.02
CA ASN A 23 24.17 21.98 4.03
C ASN A 23 23.34 22.82 3.05
N VAL A 24 23.44 24.15 3.17
CA VAL A 24 22.76 25.15 2.36
C VAL A 24 23.79 25.87 1.50
N ALA A 25 23.52 25.95 0.20
CA ALA A 25 24.32 26.70 -0.75
C ALA A 25 23.83 28.15 -0.74
N PHE A 26 24.58 29.01 -0.07
CA PHE A 26 24.34 30.45 -0.06
C PHE A 26 25.12 31.12 -1.18
N ASP A 27 24.46 32.00 -1.91
CA ASP A 27 25.07 32.91 -2.86
C ASP A 27 24.54 34.33 -2.64
N PHE A 28 25.30 35.29 -3.14
CA PHE A 28 25.08 36.69 -2.85
C PHE A 28 24.95 37.52 -4.12
N TYR A 29 24.18 38.60 -4.02
CA TYR A 29 24.01 39.55 -5.11
C TYR A 29 24.21 40.99 -4.64
N ASN A 30 24.70 41.81 -5.57
CA ASN A 30 24.77 43.27 -5.46
C ASN A 30 23.80 43.87 -6.48
N SER A 31 24.32 44.57 -7.49
CA SER A 31 23.53 45.15 -8.59
C SER A 31 23.06 44.12 -9.62
N ASN A 32 23.55 42.88 -9.54
CA ASN A 32 23.40 41.81 -10.54
C ASN A 32 22.29 40.80 -10.19
N PHE A 33 21.30 41.19 -9.38
CA PHE A 33 20.21 40.31 -8.93
C PHE A 33 19.53 39.54 -10.08
N VAL A 34 19.20 40.24 -11.17
CA VAL A 34 18.48 39.66 -12.31
C VAL A 34 19.32 38.61 -13.05
N GLU A 35 20.63 38.78 -13.10
CA GLU A 35 21.54 37.80 -13.70
C GLU A 35 21.62 36.55 -12.82
N LYS A 36 21.87 36.74 -11.51
CA LYS A 36 21.87 35.66 -10.52
C LYS A 36 20.58 34.86 -10.52
N LEU A 37 19.43 35.52 -10.64
CA LEU A 37 18.12 34.87 -10.68
C LEU A 37 17.95 33.94 -11.90
N LYS A 38 18.65 34.22 -13.01
CA LYS A 38 18.61 33.41 -14.24
C LYS A 38 19.66 32.31 -14.26
N GLU A 39 20.79 32.51 -13.58
CA GLU A 39 21.91 31.56 -13.53
C GLU A 39 21.53 30.24 -12.85
N GLU A 40 20.76 30.32 -11.76
CA GLU A 40 20.42 29.15 -10.97
C GLU A 40 18.94 29.09 -10.60
N ASN A 41 18.48 27.88 -10.24
CA ASN A 41 17.16 27.68 -9.67
C ASN A 41 17.23 27.80 -8.13
N TRP A 42 16.91 28.99 -7.64
CA TRP A 42 16.90 29.32 -6.20
C TRP A 42 15.65 28.78 -5.49
N ASP A 43 15.83 28.24 -4.29
CA ASP A 43 14.74 27.77 -3.43
C ASP A 43 14.19 28.91 -2.55
N ILE A 44 15.10 29.71 -1.98
CA ILE A 44 14.80 30.86 -1.14
C ILE A 44 15.51 32.10 -1.70
N ILE A 45 14.79 33.21 -1.78
CA ILE A 45 15.33 34.50 -2.21
C ILE A 45 15.02 35.52 -1.14
N PHE A 46 16.07 36.15 -0.60
CA PHE A 46 15.91 37.35 0.20
C PHE A 46 15.73 38.53 -0.75
N PHE A 47 14.59 39.22 -0.68
CA PHE A 47 14.28 40.37 -1.53
C PHE A 47 13.50 41.42 -0.75
N GLU A 48 13.89 42.69 -0.88
CA GLU A 48 13.36 43.79 -0.07
C GLU A 48 11.85 44.01 -0.28
N ASN A 49 11.33 43.71 -1.47
CA ASN A 49 9.91 43.86 -1.79
C ASN A 49 9.16 42.51 -1.77
N PRO A 50 8.42 42.19 -0.70
CA PRO A 50 7.73 40.91 -0.54
C PRO A 50 6.53 40.74 -1.50
N GLU A 51 6.04 41.82 -2.13
CA GLU A 51 4.94 41.73 -3.10
C GLU A 51 5.36 41.08 -4.42
N VAL A 52 6.67 40.98 -4.67
CA VAL A 52 7.21 40.31 -5.84
C VAL A 52 7.22 38.80 -5.61
N SER A 53 6.30 38.10 -6.27
CA SER A 53 6.25 36.64 -6.26
C SER A 53 7.10 36.05 -7.37
N PHE A 54 7.98 35.11 -7.02
CA PHE A 54 8.64 34.25 -7.99
C PHE A 54 7.97 32.86 -7.96
N PRO A 55 7.40 32.39 -9.07
CA PRO A 55 6.73 31.09 -9.10
C PRO A 55 7.62 29.96 -8.57
N GLY A 56 7.10 29.24 -7.57
CA GLY A 56 7.76 28.09 -6.96
C GLY A 56 8.90 28.40 -6.00
N LYS A 57 9.13 29.67 -5.64
CA LYS A 57 10.21 30.08 -4.72
C LYS A 57 9.64 30.73 -3.46
N ILE A 58 10.39 30.66 -2.36
CA ILE A 58 10.05 31.40 -1.14
C ILE A 58 10.79 32.73 -1.16
N VAL A 59 10.02 33.81 -1.05
CA VAL A 59 10.56 35.16 -0.94
C VAL A 59 10.46 35.60 0.51
N VAL A 60 11.57 36.08 1.06
CA VAL A 60 11.68 36.58 2.43
C VAL A 60 12.24 37.99 2.40
N ASN A 61 11.83 38.84 3.33
CA ASN A 61 12.35 40.23 3.39
C ASN A 61 12.94 40.59 4.76
N THR A 62 12.89 39.68 5.74
CA THR A 62 13.54 39.83 7.04
C THR A 62 14.49 38.68 7.34
N ILE A 63 15.50 38.92 8.19
CA ILE A 63 16.44 37.89 8.64
C ILE A 63 15.70 36.75 9.33
N LYS A 64 14.69 37.06 10.15
CA LYS A 64 13.89 36.05 10.85
C LYS A 64 13.10 35.16 9.89
N GLU A 65 12.56 35.73 8.81
CA GLU A 65 11.89 34.95 7.77
C GLU A 65 12.88 34.06 7.00
N LEU A 66 14.08 34.57 6.71
CA LEU A 66 15.16 33.80 6.10
C LEU A 66 15.54 32.59 6.96
N GLU A 67 15.79 32.82 8.25
CA GLU A 67 16.11 31.76 9.23
C GLU A 67 15.01 30.70 9.28
N LEU A 68 13.75 31.13 9.34
CA LEU A 68 12.60 30.23 9.37
C LEU A 68 12.47 29.43 8.08
N ALA A 69 12.65 30.08 6.92
CA ALA A 69 12.56 29.43 5.61
C ALA A 69 13.66 28.37 5.44
N VAL A 70 14.91 28.69 5.81
CA VAL A 70 16.03 27.75 5.77
C VAL A 70 15.77 26.56 6.70
N THR A 71 15.38 26.83 7.96
CA THR A 71 15.05 25.79 8.93
C THR A 71 13.93 24.89 8.42
N MET A 72 12.87 25.47 7.86
CA MET A 72 11.74 24.73 7.29
C MET A 72 12.21 23.79 6.16
N PHE A 73 13.08 24.25 5.26
CA PHE A 73 13.60 23.43 4.16
C PHE A 73 14.51 22.31 4.68
N GLU A 74 15.39 22.58 5.64
CA GLU A 74 16.23 21.54 6.25
C GLU A 74 15.39 20.47 6.96
N GLU A 75 14.39 20.88 7.75
CA GLU A 75 13.46 19.97 8.40
C GLU A 75 12.62 19.21 7.38
N ARG A 76 12.21 19.85 6.28
CA ARG A 76 11.52 19.18 5.18
C ARG A 76 12.42 18.13 4.53
N LEU A 77 13.70 18.41 4.28
CA LEU A 77 14.64 17.42 3.73
C LEU A 77 14.87 16.26 4.70
N LYS A 78 14.99 16.53 6.00
CA LYS A 78 15.05 15.48 7.03
C LYS A 78 13.78 14.64 7.02
N TYR A 79 12.61 15.28 6.99
CA TYR A 79 11.33 14.62 6.88
C TYR A 79 11.23 13.80 5.61
N GLU A 80 11.62 14.31 4.44
CA GLU A 80 11.60 13.58 3.17
C GLU A 80 12.57 12.40 3.18
N ALA A 81 13.73 12.52 3.82
CA ALA A 81 14.68 11.42 3.99
C ALA A 81 14.13 10.33 4.93
N ILE A 82 13.55 10.73 6.07
CA ILE A 82 12.87 9.84 7.02
C ILE A 82 11.68 9.19 6.33
N LYS A 83 10.84 9.97 5.67
CA LYS A 83 9.69 9.52 4.90
C LYS A 83 10.13 8.56 3.82
N LYS A 84 11.18 8.82 3.03
CA LYS A 84 11.70 7.87 2.03
C LYS A 84 12.16 6.56 2.67
N LYS A 85 12.82 6.63 3.83
CA LYS A 85 13.26 5.45 4.61
C LYS A 85 12.07 4.63 5.10
N TYR A 86 11.02 5.27 5.63
CA TYR A 86 9.81 4.59 6.11
C TYR A 86 8.89 4.17 4.97
N ASP A 87 8.69 5.01 3.97
CA ASP A 87 7.90 4.75 2.76
C ASP A 87 8.41 3.51 2.06
N MET A 88 9.70 3.16 2.09
CA MET A 88 10.16 1.89 1.53
C MET A 88 9.62 0.65 2.27
N LEU A 89 9.50 0.71 3.59
CA LEU A 89 8.81 -0.33 4.37
C LEU A 89 7.30 -0.32 4.12
N PHE A 90 6.72 0.78 3.63
CA PHE A 90 5.30 0.92 3.35
C PHE A 90 4.93 0.82 1.86
N SER A 91 5.90 0.84 0.95
CA SER A 91 5.66 0.93 -0.51
C SER A 91 5.35 -0.42 -1.11
N PHE A 92 5.88 -1.47 -0.50
CA PHE A 92 5.90 -2.81 -1.05
C PHE A 92 4.98 -3.71 -0.25
N PRO A 93 3.92 -4.27 -0.86
CA PRO A 93 3.04 -5.22 -0.20
C PRO A 93 3.82 -6.32 0.51
N GLU A 94 4.87 -6.86 -0.11
CA GLU A 94 5.60 -8.00 0.45
C GLU A 94 6.32 -7.70 1.77
N LEU A 95 6.65 -6.43 2.02
CA LEU A 95 7.37 -5.97 3.22
C LEU A 95 6.42 -5.45 4.32
N GLN A 96 5.11 -5.66 4.19
CA GLN A 96 4.13 -5.28 5.22
C GLN A 96 3.96 -6.38 6.27
N GLY A 97 3.79 -5.96 7.52
CA GLY A 97 3.43 -6.82 8.64
C GLY A 97 4.53 -7.00 9.70
N PRO A 98 4.16 -7.47 10.91
CA PRO A 98 5.09 -7.58 12.03
C PRO A 98 6.15 -8.68 11.87
N GLU A 99 5.84 -9.80 11.22
CA GLU A 99 6.71 -10.97 11.15
C GLU A 99 7.85 -10.73 10.14
N ILE A 100 7.56 -10.16 8.98
CA ILE A 100 8.59 -9.75 8.03
C ILE A 100 9.48 -8.64 8.60
N ARG A 101 8.93 -7.67 9.34
CA ARG A 101 9.73 -6.61 9.99
C ARG A 101 10.74 -7.20 10.97
N LYS A 102 10.29 -8.08 11.86
CA LYS A 102 11.16 -8.78 12.80
C LYS A 102 12.26 -9.57 12.08
N PHE A 103 11.92 -10.25 10.99
CA PHE A 103 12.91 -10.94 10.16
C PHE A 103 13.94 -9.96 9.57
N LEU A 104 13.50 -8.87 8.95
CA LEU A 104 14.39 -7.89 8.31
C LEU A 104 15.32 -7.23 9.34
N GLU A 105 14.82 -6.87 10.51
CA GLU A 105 15.62 -6.30 11.61
C GLU A 105 16.74 -7.26 12.03
N LEU A 106 16.42 -8.54 12.23
CA LEU A 106 17.41 -9.57 12.57
C LEU A 106 18.46 -9.76 11.47
N VAL A 107 18.04 -9.71 10.19
CA VAL A 107 18.98 -9.81 9.06
C VAL A 107 19.92 -8.61 9.04
N ILE A 108 19.38 -7.40 9.20
CA ILE A 108 20.19 -6.17 9.24
C ILE A 108 21.17 -6.24 10.40
N GLU A 109 20.70 -6.51 11.61
CA GLU A 109 21.52 -6.52 12.83
C GLU A 109 22.68 -7.50 12.74
N LYS A 110 22.42 -8.73 12.31
CA LYS A 110 23.45 -9.78 12.21
C LYS A 110 24.46 -9.55 11.09
N ASN A 111 24.17 -8.66 10.13
CA ASN A 111 24.97 -8.50 8.92
C ASN A 111 25.40 -7.05 8.66
N LYS A 112 25.35 -6.14 9.65
CA LYS A 112 25.73 -4.72 9.50
C LYS A 112 27.13 -4.50 8.92
N PHE A 113 28.05 -5.43 9.18
CA PHE A 113 29.44 -5.36 8.73
C PHE A 113 29.77 -6.37 7.62
N ALA A 114 28.76 -7.07 7.09
CA ALA A 114 28.98 -8.05 6.04
C ALA A 114 29.27 -7.36 4.70
N LYS A 115 30.33 -7.81 4.01
CA LYS A 115 30.66 -7.36 2.64
C LYS A 115 29.64 -7.87 1.61
N GLU A 116 29.02 -9.01 1.87
CA GLU A 116 28.04 -9.63 0.99
C GLU A 116 26.95 -10.34 1.80
N ILE A 117 25.70 -10.24 1.33
CA ILE A 117 24.56 -11.01 1.84
C ILE A 117 23.93 -11.79 0.68
N VAL A 118 23.67 -13.07 0.91
CA VAL A 118 22.92 -13.91 -0.03
C VAL A 118 21.56 -14.24 0.59
N LEU A 119 20.49 -13.83 -0.08
CA LEU A 119 19.12 -14.13 0.31
C LEU A 119 18.59 -15.32 -0.49
N GLN A 120 18.07 -16.32 0.22
CA GLN A 120 17.34 -17.43 -0.38
C GLN A 120 15.88 -17.07 -0.51
N TYR A 121 15.34 -17.14 -1.73
CA TYR A 121 13.96 -16.78 -2.01
C TYR A 121 13.11 -17.99 -2.44
N GLU A 122 11.81 -17.89 -2.18
CA GLU A 122 10.77 -18.84 -2.57
C GLU A 122 10.01 -18.33 -3.81
N ASN A 123 9.19 -19.19 -4.42
CA ASN A 123 8.34 -18.77 -5.53
C ASN A 123 7.40 -17.63 -5.12
N GLY A 124 7.24 -16.65 -6.02
CA GLY A 124 6.35 -15.51 -5.79
C GLY A 124 6.91 -14.39 -4.92
N ILE A 125 8.16 -14.49 -4.45
CA ILE A 125 8.91 -13.36 -3.86
C ILE A 125 9.30 -12.37 -4.96
N ILE A 126 9.13 -11.08 -4.70
CA ILE A 126 9.52 -9.97 -5.56
C ILE A 126 10.92 -9.49 -5.14
N ILE A 127 11.94 -10.05 -5.78
CA ILE A 127 13.36 -9.84 -5.46
C ILE A 127 13.74 -8.37 -5.47
N GLU A 128 13.21 -7.61 -6.42
CA GLU A 128 13.51 -6.19 -6.63
C GLU A 128 13.14 -5.34 -5.41
N GLU A 129 12.07 -5.71 -4.68
CA GLU A 129 11.61 -5.00 -3.49
C GLU A 129 12.59 -5.18 -2.32
N TYR A 130 13.02 -6.42 -2.07
CA TYR A 130 14.04 -6.70 -1.06
C TYR A 130 15.39 -6.09 -1.42
N TYR A 131 15.77 -6.15 -2.70
CA TYR A 131 17.00 -5.52 -3.17
C TYR A 131 16.98 -4.03 -2.85
N LYS A 132 15.90 -3.33 -3.21
CA LYS A 132 15.73 -1.90 -2.91
C LYS A 132 15.80 -1.65 -1.41
N PHE A 133 15.07 -2.42 -0.59
CA PHE A 133 15.06 -2.27 0.85
C PHE A 133 16.48 -2.36 1.44
N PHE A 134 17.18 -3.45 1.16
CA PHE A 134 18.51 -3.68 1.70
C PHE A 134 19.55 -2.70 1.12
N SER A 135 19.46 -2.30 -0.15
CA SER A 135 20.42 -1.36 -0.76
C SER A 135 20.39 0.02 -0.12
N HIS A 136 19.24 0.46 0.41
CA HIS A 136 19.14 1.74 1.12
C HIS A 136 19.41 1.60 2.63
N THR A 137 19.41 0.38 3.15
CA THR A 137 19.60 0.12 4.58
C THR A 137 21.04 -0.27 4.91
N LEU A 138 21.74 -0.92 3.99
CA LEU A 138 23.10 -1.41 4.15
C LEU A 138 24.02 -0.79 3.06
N PRO A 139 24.76 0.29 3.36
CA PRO A 139 25.51 1.05 2.35
C PRO A 139 26.74 0.33 1.78
N PHE A 140 27.32 -0.64 2.50
CA PHE A 140 28.58 -1.30 2.13
C PHE A 140 28.42 -2.76 1.70
N THR A 141 27.19 -3.21 1.46
CA THR A 141 26.88 -4.63 1.27
C THR A 141 26.45 -4.94 -0.14
N LYS A 142 27.09 -5.94 -0.77
CA LYS A 142 26.61 -6.54 -2.02
C LYS A 142 25.48 -7.53 -1.73
N ILE A 143 24.32 -7.37 -2.37
CA ILE A 143 23.16 -8.25 -2.17
C ILE A 143 23.04 -9.20 -3.36
N LYS A 144 22.97 -10.50 -3.09
CA LYS A 144 22.69 -11.54 -4.10
C LYS A 144 21.45 -12.35 -3.71
N PHE A 145 20.78 -12.91 -4.71
CA PHE A 145 19.63 -13.79 -4.53
C PHE A 145 19.92 -15.15 -5.14
N SER A 146 19.56 -16.22 -4.42
CA SER A 146 19.75 -17.60 -4.87
C SER A 146 18.53 -18.45 -4.51
N LYS A 147 18.17 -19.42 -5.35
CA LYS A 147 17.14 -20.41 -4.99
C LYS A 147 17.66 -21.49 -4.04
N LYS A 148 18.97 -21.77 -4.05
CA LYS A 148 19.55 -22.95 -3.39
C LYS A 148 20.09 -22.69 -1.99
N HIS A 149 20.73 -21.55 -1.77
CA HIS A 149 21.45 -21.24 -0.52
C HIS A 149 21.26 -19.78 -0.11
N GLY A 150 21.45 -19.48 1.17
CA GLY A 150 21.37 -18.12 1.72
C GLY A 150 20.35 -17.99 2.85
N ILE A 151 20.16 -16.76 3.32
CA ILE A 151 19.19 -16.44 4.36
C ILE A 151 17.79 -16.56 3.77
N LYS A 152 17.01 -17.54 4.26
CA LYS A 152 15.66 -17.81 3.76
C LYS A 152 14.71 -16.66 4.09
N ILE A 153 14.23 -15.98 3.05
CA ILE A 153 13.12 -15.04 3.18
C ILE A 153 11.86 -15.85 3.55
N PRO A 154 11.15 -15.49 4.63
CA PRO A 154 9.98 -16.25 5.06
C PRO A 154 8.84 -16.14 4.02
N PRO A 155 8.33 -17.26 3.49
CA PRO A 155 7.12 -17.27 2.67
C PRO A 155 5.88 -16.97 3.52
N LEU A 156 4.78 -16.51 2.90
CA LEU A 156 3.53 -16.11 3.56
C LEU A 156 2.98 -17.19 4.52
N ARG A 157 3.11 -18.48 4.18
CA ARG A 157 2.73 -19.58 5.07
C ARG A 157 3.44 -19.60 6.43
N LYS A 158 4.63 -19.01 6.53
CA LYS A 158 5.42 -18.84 7.76
C LYS A 158 5.23 -17.46 8.39
N ARG A 159 4.53 -16.55 7.72
CA ARG A 159 4.24 -15.20 8.19
C ARG A 159 2.76 -14.83 8.00
N LYS A 160 1.89 -15.65 8.58
CA LYS A 160 0.43 -15.54 8.39
C LYS A 160 -0.14 -14.26 8.99
N ASN A 161 0.50 -13.72 10.03
CA ASN A 161 0.04 -12.49 10.68
C ASN A 161 0.34 -11.25 9.84
N ASP A 162 1.21 -11.36 8.84
CA ASP A 162 1.47 -10.29 7.88
C ASP A 162 0.34 -10.13 6.86
N ILE A 163 -0.39 -11.21 6.53
CA ILE A 163 -1.37 -11.25 5.44
C ILE A 163 -2.39 -10.09 5.47
N PRO A 164 -3.00 -9.71 6.62
CA PRO A 164 -3.94 -8.59 6.68
C PRO A 164 -3.31 -7.26 6.28
N TYR A 165 -2.07 -7.01 6.69
CA TYR A 165 -1.33 -5.78 6.38
C TYR A 165 -0.95 -5.72 4.90
N ILE A 166 -0.52 -6.85 4.35
CA ILE A 166 -0.19 -6.98 2.93
C ILE A 166 -1.45 -6.73 2.09
N LEU A 167 -2.57 -7.34 2.47
CA LEU A 167 -3.85 -7.20 1.78
C LEU A 167 -4.37 -5.76 1.82
N ASP A 168 -4.37 -5.13 3.00
CA ASP A 168 -4.79 -3.73 3.15
C ASP A 168 -3.98 -2.79 2.24
N LYS A 169 -2.66 -3.01 2.16
CA LYS A 169 -1.80 -2.20 1.28
C LYS A 169 -2.14 -2.38 -0.19
N ILE A 170 -2.36 -3.63 -0.63
CA ILE A 170 -2.73 -3.94 -2.02
C ILE A 170 -4.08 -3.30 -2.36
N LEU A 171 -5.10 -3.52 -1.52
CA LEU A 171 -6.45 -2.96 -1.71
C LEU A 171 -6.42 -1.43 -1.73
N SER A 172 -5.70 -0.80 -0.80
CA SER A 172 -5.52 0.65 -0.77
C SER A 172 -4.90 1.18 -2.07
N SER A 173 -3.91 0.48 -2.64
CA SER A 173 -3.32 0.85 -3.93
C SER A 173 -4.31 0.70 -5.09
N ILE A 174 -5.10 -0.38 -5.09
CA ILE A 174 -6.13 -0.63 -6.11
C ILE A 174 -7.21 0.46 -6.08
N TYR A 175 -7.76 0.77 -4.91
CA TYR A 175 -8.80 1.79 -4.76
C TYR A 175 -8.32 3.21 -5.07
N ALA A 176 -7.06 3.53 -4.74
CA ALA A 176 -6.45 4.81 -5.12
C ALA A 176 -6.35 4.99 -6.64
N LYS A 177 -6.03 3.92 -7.37
CA LYS A 177 -5.94 3.92 -8.85
C LYS A 177 -7.30 3.86 -9.52
N HIS A 178 -8.26 3.14 -8.94
CA HIS A 178 -9.57 2.89 -9.52
C HIS A 178 -10.69 3.48 -8.66
N ARG A 179 -10.87 4.81 -8.75
CA ARG A 179 -11.85 5.56 -7.94
C ARG A 179 -13.31 5.13 -8.12
N ASN A 180 -13.63 4.41 -9.21
CA ASN A 180 -14.98 3.93 -9.51
C ASN A 180 -15.33 2.61 -8.81
N LEU A 181 -14.36 1.94 -8.17
CA LEU A 181 -14.62 0.72 -7.42
C LEU A 181 -15.19 1.05 -6.04
N ILE A 182 -16.20 0.28 -5.62
CA ILE A 182 -16.70 0.34 -4.24
C ILE A 182 -15.59 -0.18 -3.31
N LYS A 183 -15.17 0.67 -2.37
CA LYS A 183 -14.20 0.30 -1.34
C LYS A 183 -14.82 -0.78 -0.45
N ARG A 184 -14.18 -1.95 -0.43
CA ARG A 184 -14.56 -3.10 0.40
C ARG A 184 -13.44 -3.42 1.36
N ILE A 185 -13.81 -3.93 2.53
CA ILE A 185 -12.90 -4.32 3.59
C ILE A 185 -13.23 -5.77 3.92
N PRO A 186 -12.25 -6.69 3.86
CA PRO A 186 -12.46 -8.08 4.24
C PRO A 186 -12.92 -8.21 5.69
N ASP A 187 -13.89 -9.09 5.93
CA ASP A 187 -14.31 -9.42 7.30
C ASP A 187 -13.31 -10.35 8.01
N GLU A 188 -13.50 -10.59 9.31
CA GLU A 188 -12.60 -11.45 10.09
C GLU A 188 -12.54 -12.89 9.57
N ASN A 189 -13.67 -13.46 9.13
CA ASN A 189 -13.70 -14.83 8.59
C ASN A 189 -12.94 -14.93 7.26
N GLU A 190 -13.08 -13.91 6.42
CA GLU A 190 -12.34 -13.76 5.17
C GLU A 190 -10.83 -13.67 5.41
N ILE A 191 -10.41 -12.92 6.42
CA ILE A 191 -9.01 -12.82 6.84
C ILE A 191 -8.49 -14.16 7.38
N ASP A 192 -9.27 -14.86 8.22
CA ASP A 192 -8.85 -16.15 8.77
C ASP A 192 -8.75 -17.22 7.69
N LEU A 193 -9.66 -17.23 6.73
CA LEU A 193 -9.60 -18.08 5.56
C LEU A 193 -8.29 -17.87 4.77
N LEU A 194 -7.88 -16.61 4.59
CA LEU A 194 -6.61 -16.28 3.93
C LEU A 194 -5.39 -16.75 4.75
N LYS A 195 -5.43 -16.65 6.08
CA LYS A 195 -4.36 -17.14 6.97
C LYS A 195 -4.23 -18.66 6.96
N GLU A 196 -5.31 -19.39 6.75
CA GLU A 196 -5.28 -20.85 6.68
C GLU A 196 -4.65 -21.41 5.41
N TYR A 197 -4.58 -20.61 4.34
CA TYR A 197 -4.08 -21.06 3.05
C TYR A 197 -2.54 -21.15 3.01
N ASN A 198 -2.02 -22.03 2.15
CA ASN A 198 -0.59 -22.36 2.09
C ASN A 198 0.24 -21.42 1.20
N TRP A 199 -0.41 -20.56 0.41
CA TRP A 199 0.23 -19.56 -0.43
C TRP A 199 1.37 -20.10 -1.32
N PRO A 200 1.12 -21.10 -2.19
CA PRO A 200 2.14 -21.63 -3.11
C PRO A 200 2.71 -20.57 -4.06
N GLY A 201 1.91 -19.56 -4.43
CA GLY A 201 2.34 -18.39 -5.21
C GLY A 201 2.71 -17.17 -4.37
N ASN A 202 2.77 -17.31 -3.04
CA ASN A 202 3.18 -16.28 -2.08
C ASN A 202 2.44 -14.94 -2.31
N THR A 203 3.15 -13.81 -2.22
CA THR A 203 2.56 -12.47 -2.38
C THR A 203 1.95 -12.24 -3.77
N LYS A 204 2.50 -12.84 -4.84
CA LYS A 204 1.92 -12.73 -6.19
C LYS A 204 0.50 -13.28 -6.25
N GLU A 205 0.26 -14.41 -5.61
CA GLU A 205 -1.07 -15.02 -5.53
C GLU A 205 -2.03 -14.17 -4.68
N LEU A 206 -1.56 -13.65 -3.55
CA LEU A 206 -2.35 -12.73 -2.71
C LEU A 206 -2.76 -11.46 -3.47
N ILE A 207 -1.86 -10.91 -4.30
CA ILE A 207 -2.18 -9.77 -5.18
C ILE A 207 -3.31 -10.15 -6.14
N THR A 208 -3.23 -11.30 -6.82
CA THR A 208 -4.31 -11.76 -7.72
C THR A 208 -5.65 -11.91 -7.00
N ILE A 209 -5.65 -12.50 -5.80
CA ILE A 209 -6.87 -12.64 -4.98
C ILE A 209 -7.41 -11.26 -4.58
N ALA A 210 -6.55 -10.32 -4.19
CA ALA A 210 -6.95 -8.97 -3.80
C ALA A 210 -7.58 -8.19 -4.97
N TYR A 211 -7.05 -8.32 -6.20
CA TYR A 211 -7.65 -7.74 -7.40
C TYR A 211 -9.06 -8.31 -7.66
N ASN A 212 -9.20 -9.64 -7.58
CA ASN A 212 -10.50 -10.28 -7.74
C ASN A 212 -11.50 -9.87 -6.65
N TYR A 213 -11.05 -9.74 -5.41
CA TYR A 213 -11.85 -9.27 -4.28
C TYR A 213 -12.30 -7.81 -4.49
N ALA A 214 -11.41 -6.92 -4.92
CA ALA A 214 -11.77 -5.52 -5.15
C ALA A 214 -12.88 -5.36 -6.21
N SER A 215 -12.88 -6.22 -7.24
CA SER A 215 -13.89 -6.23 -8.30
C SER A 215 -15.19 -6.94 -7.90
N THR A 216 -15.11 -8.12 -7.28
CA THR A 216 -16.26 -9.01 -7.07
C THR A 216 -16.83 -8.99 -5.65
N GLY A 217 -16.02 -8.54 -4.68
CA GLY A 217 -16.33 -8.62 -3.25
C GLY A 217 -16.26 -10.03 -2.67
N LEU A 218 -15.63 -10.99 -3.36
CA LEU A 218 -15.52 -12.37 -2.91
C LEU A 218 -14.07 -12.84 -2.91
N ILE A 219 -13.61 -13.39 -1.78
CA ILE A 219 -12.32 -14.07 -1.72
C ILE A 219 -12.46 -15.47 -2.32
N LYS A 220 -11.77 -15.70 -3.44
CA LYS A 220 -11.68 -17.02 -4.07
C LYS A 220 -10.25 -17.54 -3.94
N ILE A 221 -10.04 -18.48 -3.03
CA ILE A 221 -8.75 -19.15 -2.87
C ILE A 221 -8.66 -20.29 -3.90
N PRO A 222 -7.61 -20.33 -4.74
CA PRO A 222 -7.35 -21.46 -5.63
C PRO A 222 -7.23 -22.72 -4.76
N ASN A 223 -8.09 -23.71 -5.01
CA ASN A 223 -8.33 -24.90 -4.19
C ASN A 223 -7.18 -25.28 -3.23
N LYS A 224 -7.50 -25.33 -1.93
CA LYS A 224 -6.73 -26.05 -0.88
C LYS A 224 -6.60 -27.57 -1.18
N ASN A 225 -7.22 -28.04 -2.27
CA ASN A 225 -7.36 -29.43 -2.70
C ASN A 225 -7.09 -29.59 -4.21
N ASN A 226 -5.93 -30.14 -4.59
CA ASN A 226 -5.96 -31.19 -5.61
C ASN A 226 -6.66 -32.40 -4.96
N THR A 227 -7.98 -32.35 -4.81
CA THR A 227 -8.76 -33.57 -4.79
C THR A 227 -8.93 -33.94 -6.25
N ASN A 228 -8.36 -35.06 -6.64
CA ASN A 228 -8.86 -35.82 -7.78
C ASN A 228 -10.39 -35.71 -7.80
N PHE A 229 -10.98 -35.35 -8.93
CA PHE A 229 -12.42 -35.33 -9.16
C PHE A 229 -13.02 -36.76 -9.19
N ASN A 230 -12.57 -37.65 -8.30
CA ASN A 230 -13.15 -38.96 -8.09
C ASN A 230 -13.99 -38.89 -6.81
N GLY A 231 -15.29 -38.66 -6.96
CA GLY A 231 -16.28 -38.86 -5.89
C GLY A 231 -17.21 -37.70 -5.54
N ILE A 232 -17.07 -36.51 -6.15
CA ILE A 232 -18.09 -35.47 -6.00
C ILE A 232 -19.18 -35.71 -7.05
N ASP A 233 -20.36 -36.11 -6.59
CA ASP A 233 -21.58 -36.15 -7.38
C ASP A 233 -21.99 -34.71 -7.73
N LEU A 234 -21.42 -34.21 -8.83
CA LEU A 234 -21.59 -32.85 -9.33
C LEU A 234 -23.08 -32.48 -9.53
N PRO A 235 -23.96 -33.38 -10.03
CA PRO A 235 -25.41 -33.19 -9.97
C PRO A 235 -25.96 -32.87 -8.58
N LYS A 236 -25.50 -33.57 -7.53
CA LYS A 236 -25.96 -33.36 -6.16
C LYS A 236 -25.48 -32.03 -5.58
N LEU A 237 -24.26 -31.61 -5.90
CA LEU A 237 -23.71 -30.32 -5.50
C LEU A 237 -24.45 -29.16 -6.20
N ILE A 238 -24.66 -29.26 -7.51
CA ILE A 238 -25.42 -28.28 -8.29
C ILE A 238 -26.86 -28.20 -7.76
N SER A 239 -27.48 -29.35 -7.44
CA SER A 239 -28.82 -29.40 -6.83
C SER A 239 -28.84 -28.68 -5.47
N HIS A 240 -27.80 -28.85 -4.66
CA HIS A 240 -27.72 -28.20 -3.35
C HIS A 240 -27.53 -26.67 -3.48
N LEU A 241 -26.63 -26.22 -4.35
CA LEU A 241 -26.35 -24.80 -4.58
C LEU A 241 -27.54 -24.07 -5.20
N THR A 242 -28.21 -24.68 -6.18
CA THR A 242 -29.42 -24.12 -6.78
C THR A 242 -30.54 -23.98 -5.74
N LYS A 243 -30.75 -24.98 -4.86
CA LYS A 243 -31.70 -24.88 -3.75
C LYS A 243 -31.36 -23.76 -2.76
N GLN A 244 -30.08 -23.57 -2.42
CA GLN A 244 -29.68 -22.50 -1.52
C GLN A 244 -29.91 -21.10 -2.11
N VAL A 245 -29.52 -20.91 -3.37
CA VAL A 245 -29.73 -19.66 -4.11
C VAL A 245 -31.22 -19.38 -4.23
N GLU A 246 -32.00 -20.39 -4.64
CA GLU A 246 -33.45 -20.28 -4.78
C GLU A 246 -34.13 -19.94 -3.45
N LYS A 247 -33.77 -20.60 -2.35
CA LYS A 247 -34.29 -20.31 -1.00
C LYS A 247 -34.03 -18.86 -0.61
N ARG A 248 -32.84 -18.34 -0.91
CA ARG A 248 -32.45 -16.95 -0.59
C ARG A 248 -33.28 -15.93 -1.39
N TYR A 249 -33.44 -16.13 -2.70
CA TYR A 249 -34.24 -15.23 -3.53
C TYR A 249 -35.73 -15.29 -3.20
N ILE A 250 -36.27 -16.48 -2.89
CA ILE A 250 -37.66 -16.61 -2.41
C ILE A 250 -37.87 -15.84 -1.10
N LYS A 251 -36.94 -15.97 -0.15
CA LYS A 251 -37.01 -15.23 1.12
C LYS A 251 -36.94 -13.72 0.92
N LEU A 252 -36.07 -13.25 0.01
CA LEU A 252 -35.92 -11.83 -0.30
C LEU A 252 -37.17 -11.27 -0.99
N ALA A 253 -37.76 -12.01 -1.93
CA ALA A 253 -38.99 -11.62 -2.61
C ALA A 253 -40.18 -11.59 -1.66
N LEU A 254 -40.30 -12.54 -0.72
CA LEU A 254 -41.34 -12.52 0.31
C LEU A 254 -41.21 -11.29 1.21
N LYS A 255 -40.00 -10.97 1.68
CA LYS A 255 -39.73 -9.80 2.53
C LYS A 255 -40.04 -8.46 1.84
N ASN A 256 -39.81 -8.39 0.52
CA ASN A 256 -40.00 -7.17 -0.27
C ASN A 256 -41.38 -7.08 -0.94
N SER A 257 -42.31 -7.98 -0.60
CA SER A 257 -43.66 -8.02 -1.15
C SER A 257 -44.69 -7.99 -0.04
N LYS A 258 -45.82 -7.32 -0.26
CA LYS A 258 -46.91 -7.25 0.73
C LYS A 258 -47.83 -8.46 0.67
N SER A 259 -47.74 -9.27 -0.40
CA SER A 259 -48.54 -10.48 -0.57
C SER A 259 -47.79 -11.55 -1.35
N ARG A 260 -48.14 -12.82 -1.10
CA ARG A 260 -47.57 -13.97 -1.83
C ARG A 260 -47.78 -13.90 -3.35
N LYS A 261 -48.85 -13.23 -3.82
CA LYS A 261 -49.11 -12.98 -5.26
C LYS A 261 -48.12 -11.98 -5.87
N GLU A 262 -47.68 -11.01 -5.11
CA GLU A 262 -46.70 -10.01 -5.54
C GLU A 262 -45.28 -10.61 -5.58
N ALA A 263 -44.91 -11.43 -4.58
CA ALA A 263 -43.67 -12.22 -4.64
C ALA A 263 -43.59 -13.14 -5.88
N CYS A 264 -44.71 -13.73 -6.30
CA CYS A 264 -44.79 -14.54 -7.52
C CYS A 264 -44.44 -13.74 -8.77
N LYS A 265 -44.94 -12.49 -8.87
CA LYS A 265 -44.64 -11.60 -10.00
C LYS A 265 -43.16 -11.21 -10.01
N LEU A 266 -42.60 -10.88 -8.85
CA LEU A 266 -41.17 -10.51 -8.73
C LEU A 266 -40.22 -11.64 -9.12
N LEU A 267 -40.57 -12.89 -8.79
CA LEU A 267 -39.77 -14.07 -9.10
C LEU A 267 -40.10 -14.67 -10.48
N ASN A 268 -41.11 -14.14 -11.17
CA ASN A 268 -41.67 -14.70 -12.40
C ASN A 268 -42.01 -16.20 -12.27
N MET A 269 -42.73 -16.56 -11.19
CA MET A 269 -43.09 -17.94 -10.85
C MET A 269 -44.59 -18.09 -10.62
N ASN A 270 -45.13 -19.27 -10.93
CA ASN A 270 -46.53 -19.58 -10.62
C ASN A 270 -46.75 -19.71 -9.10
N TYR A 271 -47.92 -19.27 -8.62
CA TYR A 271 -48.31 -19.29 -7.21
C TYR A 271 -48.25 -20.68 -6.57
N LYS A 272 -48.68 -21.71 -7.30
CA LYS A 272 -48.62 -23.10 -6.83
C LYS A 272 -47.17 -23.56 -6.61
N THR A 273 -46.26 -23.16 -7.49
CA THR A 273 -44.83 -23.47 -7.40
C THR A 273 -44.18 -22.73 -6.24
N LEU A 274 -44.51 -21.45 -6.05
CA LEU A 274 -44.01 -20.67 -4.92
C LEU A 274 -44.50 -21.25 -3.59
N SER A 275 -45.80 -21.52 -3.44
CA SER A 275 -46.38 -22.08 -2.21
C SER A 275 -45.76 -23.44 -1.84
N HIS A 276 -45.55 -24.32 -2.83
CA HIS A 276 -44.85 -25.58 -2.62
C HIS A 276 -43.40 -25.36 -2.14
N LYS A 277 -42.65 -24.44 -2.76
CA LYS A 277 -41.25 -24.15 -2.40
C LYS A 277 -41.11 -23.48 -1.03
N ILE A 278 -42.07 -22.65 -0.63
CA ILE A 278 -42.12 -22.06 0.72
C ILE A 278 -42.25 -23.17 1.77
N LYS A 279 -43.19 -24.11 1.56
CA LYS A 279 -43.39 -25.25 2.46
C LYS A 279 -42.17 -26.18 2.49
N LEU A 280 -41.60 -26.47 1.32
CA LEU A 280 -40.40 -27.31 1.16
C LEU A 280 -39.19 -26.73 1.89
N TYR A 281 -38.98 -25.41 1.80
CA TYR A 281 -37.86 -24.72 2.44
C TYR A 281 -38.16 -24.23 3.86
N ARG A 282 -39.35 -24.55 4.39
CA ARG A 282 -39.86 -24.12 5.70
C ARG A 282 -39.73 -22.60 5.90
N LEU A 283 -40.16 -21.85 4.88
CA LEU A 283 -40.15 -20.39 4.85
C LEU A 283 -41.52 -19.80 5.23
N ASP A 284 -42.44 -20.61 5.76
CA ASP A 284 -43.71 -20.13 6.28
C ASP A 284 -43.44 -19.39 7.60
N GLU A 285 -43.57 -18.06 7.57
CA GLU A 285 -43.64 -17.25 8.78
C GLU A 285 -44.98 -17.48 9.49
N LYS A 286 -44.94 -17.57 10.82
CA LYS A 286 -46.10 -17.34 11.69
C LYS A 286 -46.66 -15.94 11.46
#